data_AF-B3EHR8-F1
#
_entry.id   AF-B3EHR8-F1
#
_cell.length_a   1.000
_cell.length_b   1.000
_cell.length_c   1.000
_cell.angle_alpha   90.00
_cell.angle_beta   90.00
_cell.angle_gamma   90.00
#
_symmetry.space_group_name_H-M   'P 1'
#
loop_
_entity.id
_entity.type
_entity.pdbx_description
1 polymer ?
#
loop_
_entity_poly.entity_id
_entity_poly.type
_entity_poly.pdbx_seq_one_letter_code
_entity_poly.pdbx_strand_id
1 'polypeptide(L)'
;MIIYINDKPCEAEVGDLLLHAAQLHNSHIGCICGGNGICQSCFVYVKEGAGSLSRPSEEEKAFISEKLFQEGGRLACQTVITGEGTIKVLSRAENLRRIVIGLNVPGFITYAQTIGYNVLNKLPGGAANVVSRVREGKLNPADSIGKIGNSIAYGARLAVHTASENLPILQLPLSVISGAAKGVFDTASGIVCTVSGGQLHLPGSTCSSHETQHTKPVESITITVK
;
A
#
# COMPACT_ATOMS: atom_id res chain seq x y z
N MET A 1 -6.96 -20.79 -13.30
CA MET A 1 -7.48 -21.51 -12.11
C MET A 1 -7.98 -20.53 -11.05
N ILE A 2 -8.65 -21.03 -10.00
CA ILE A 2 -9.10 -20.20 -8.87
C ILE A 2 -8.17 -20.42 -7.67
N ILE A 3 -7.65 -19.32 -7.14
CA ILE A 3 -6.92 -19.26 -5.86
C ILE A 3 -7.71 -18.44 -4.85
N TYR A 4 -7.42 -18.58 -3.56
CA TYR A 4 -8.10 -17.83 -2.51
C TYR A 4 -7.13 -16.88 -1.81
N ILE A 5 -7.42 -15.58 -1.86
CA ILE A 5 -6.64 -14.53 -1.22
C ILE A 5 -7.54 -13.84 -0.21
N ASN A 6 -7.24 -13.97 1.08
CA ASN A 6 -8.12 -13.52 2.17
C ASN A 6 -9.55 -14.08 2.04
N ASP A 7 -9.67 -15.38 1.73
CA ASP A 7 -10.92 -16.10 1.45
C ASP A 7 -11.72 -15.61 0.22
N LYS A 8 -11.22 -14.59 -0.50
CA LYS A 8 -11.81 -14.14 -1.77
C LYS A 8 -11.28 -15.00 -2.93
N PRO A 9 -12.15 -15.60 -3.76
CA PRO A 9 -11.73 -16.29 -4.97
C PRO A 9 -11.13 -15.28 -5.96
N CYS A 10 -9.97 -15.62 -6.51
CA CYS A 10 -9.24 -14.83 -7.49
C CYS A 10 -8.86 -15.74 -8.65
N GLU A 11 -9.20 -15.35 -9.87
CA GLU A 11 -8.69 -16.01 -11.08
C GLU A 11 -7.19 -15.69 -11.23
N ALA A 12 -6.40 -16.72 -11.48
CA ALA A 12 -4.98 -16.63 -11.70
C ALA A 12 -4.51 -17.73 -12.67
N GLU A 13 -3.38 -17.50 -13.32
CA GLU A 13 -2.75 -18.46 -14.23
C GLU A 13 -1.38 -18.88 -13.73
N VAL A 14 -0.89 -20.03 -14.19
CA VAL A 14 0.52 -20.41 -13.97
C VAL A 14 1.41 -19.36 -14.64
N GLY A 15 2.37 -18.84 -13.89
CA GLY A 15 3.23 -17.71 -14.27
C GLY A 15 2.83 -16.39 -13.60
N ASP A 16 1.62 -16.27 -13.06
CA ASP A 16 1.23 -15.06 -12.33
C ASP A 16 1.97 -14.90 -11.01
N LEU A 17 2.21 -13.65 -10.63
CA LEU A 17 2.57 -13.30 -9.27
C LEU A 17 1.32 -13.33 -8.38
N LEU A 18 1.45 -13.82 -7.14
CA LEU A 18 0.36 -13.76 -6.16
C LEU A 18 -0.15 -12.33 -5.93
N LEU A 19 0.75 -11.33 -5.96
CA LEU A 19 0.37 -9.93 -5.87
C LEU A 19 -0.50 -9.49 -7.07
N HIS A 20 -0.18 -9.95 -8.28
CA HIS A 20 -0.93 -9.57 -9.48
C HIS A 20 -2.37 -10.12 -9.43
N ALA A 21 -2.51 -11.41 -9.08
CA ALA A 21 -3.83 -12.02 -8.88
C ALA A 21 -4.65 -11.27 -7.80
N ALA A 22 -4.03 -10.89 -6.68
CA ALA A 22 -4.71 -10.09 -5.66
C ALA A 22 -5.15 -8.72 -6.21
N GLN A 23 -4.29 -8.08 -6.99
CA GLN A 23 -4.58 -6.79 -7.57
C GLN A 23 -5.77 -6.87 -8.52
N LEU A 24 -5.75 -7.75 -9.51
CA LEU A 24 -6.84 -7.88 -10.49
C LEU A 24 -8.22 -8.01 -9.83
N HIS A 25 -8.29 -8.81 -8.77
CA HIS A 25 -9.54 -9.14 -8.07
C HIS A 25 -9.85 -8.25 -6.86
N ASN A 26 -9.14 -7.13 -6.67
CA ASN A 26 -9.31 -6.23 -5.53
C ASN A 26 -9.28 -6.97 -4.18
N SER A 27 -8.40 -7.97 -4.05
CA SER A 27 -8.14 -8.61 -2.76
C SER A 27 -6.95 -7.93 -2.08
N HIS A 28 -7.09 -7.60 -0.80
CA HIS A 28 -6.10 -6.81 -0.11
C HIS A 28 -4.78 -7.55 0.12
N ILE A 29 -3.73 -7.12 -0.59
CA ILE A 29 -2.32 -7.36 -0.26
C ILE A 29 -1.61 -6.01 -0.38
N GLY A 30 -0.82 -5.64 0.64
CA GLY A 30 -0.08 -4.38 0.61
C GLY A 30 1.01 -4.37 -0.47
N CYS A 31 1.32 -3.21 -1.03
CA CYS A 31 2.41 -3.08 -2.02
C CYS A 31 3.02 -1.68 -1.99
N ILE A 32 3.75 -1.33 -0.94
CA ILE A 32 4.30 0.04 -0.80
C ILE A 32 5.43 0.30 -1.81
N CYS A 33 6.27 -0.71 -2.08
CA CYS A 33 7.45 -0.55 -2.93
C CYS A 33 7.23 -0.86 -4.42
N GLY A 34 5.99 -1.11 -4.86
CA GLY A 34 5.75 -1.48 -6.26
C GLY A 34 6.28 -2.84 -6.68
N GLY A 35 6.45 -3.77 -5.73
CA GLY A 35 6.93 -5.12 -6.04
C GLY A 35 8.43 -5.21 -6.32
N ASN A 36 9.23 -4.24 -5.89
CA ASN A 36 10.69 -4.26 -6.08
C ASN A 36 11.45 -5.23 -5.15
N GLY A 37 10.76 -5.91 -4.22
CA GLY A 37 11.40 -6.82 -3.27
C GLY A 37 12.33 -6.10 -2.29
N ILE A 38 11.97 -4.88 -1.87
CA ILE A 38 12.77 -4.06 -0.93
C ILE A 38 12.06 -3.79 0.40
N CYS A 39 10.82 -4.27 0.55
CA CYS A 39 10.02 -4.13 1.77
C CYS A 39 9.15 -5.38 1.98
N GLN A 40 8.41 -5.42 3.10
CA GLN A 40 7.57 -6.57 3.49
C GLN A 40 6.06 -6.26 3.47
N SER A 41 5.64 -5.16 2.85
CA SER A 41 4.22 -4.78 2.81
C SER A 41 3.31 -5.80 2.11
N CYS A 42 3.86 -6.55 1.14
CA CYS A 42 3.17 -7.62 0.40
C CYS A 42 3.25 -8.99 1.05
N PHE A 43 3.65 -9.05 2.33
CA PHE A 43 3.81 -10.32 3.01
C PHE A 43 2.47 -11.05 3.16
N VAL A 44 2.50 -12.34 2.84
CA VAL A 44 1.37 -13.27 2.99
C VAL A 44 1.81 -14.52 3.73
N TYR A 45 0.84 -15.19 4.34
CA TYR A 45 0.97 -16.55 4.84
C TYR A 45 0.30 -17.50 3.84
N VAL A 46 1.07 -18.37 3.21
CA VAL A 46 0.57 -19.48 2.40
C VAL A 46 0.00 -20.54 3.34
N LYS A 47 -1.31 -20.74 3.28
CA LYS A 47 -2.04 -21.72 4.10
C LYS A 47 -2.20 -23.06 3.38
N GLU A 48 -2.23 -23.02 2.05
CA GLU A 48 -2.38 -24.21 1.20
C GLU A 48 -1.70 -23.95 -0.16
N GLY A 49 -1.21 -25.01 -0.81
CA GLY A 49 -0.68 -24.93 -2.16
C GLY A 49 0.79 -24.48 -2.28
N ALA A 50 1.59 -24.59 -1.21
CA ALA A 50 3.00 -24.19 -1.24
C ALA A 50 3.84 -24.92 -2.32
N GLY A 51 3.47 -26.17 -2.65
CA GLY A 51 4.10 -26.94 -3.73
C GLY A 51 3.80 -26.43 -5.15
N SER A 52 2.76 -25.62 -5.30
CA SER A 52 2.38 -24.97 -6.58
C SER A 52 2.94 -23.56 -6.72
N LEU A 53 3.88 -23.16 -5.84
CA LEU A 53 4.52 -21.85 -5.85
C LEU A 53 6.03 -21.98 -6.09
N SER A 54 6.61 -20.92 -6.65
CA SER A 54 8.07 -20.82 -6.82
C SER A 54 8.80 -20.97 -5.49
N ARG A 55 10.02 -21.50 -5.55
CA ARG A 55 10.94 -21.47 -4.40
C ARG A 55 11.17 -20.02 -3.95
N PRO A 56 11.46 -19.78 -2.65
CA PRO A 56 11.77 -18.45 -2.17
C PRO A 56 12.91 -17.77 -2.95
N SER A 57 12.69 -16.55 -3.40
CA SER A 57 13.71 -15.76 -4.11
C SER A 57 14.81 -15.27 -3.16
N GLU A 58 15.90 -14.73 -3.70
CA GLU A 58 16.97 -14.14 -2.88
C GLU A 58 16.49 -12.89 -2.12
N GLU A 59 15.60 -12.10 -2.74
CA GLU A 59 14.92 -10.98 -2.09
C GLU A 59 14.08 -11.46 -0.92
N GLU A 60 13.31 -12.53 -1.09
CA GLU A 60 12.54 -13.11 0.01
C GLU A 60 13.46 -13.56 1.15
N LYS A 61 14.54 -14.26 0.86
CA LYS A 61 15.50 -14.73 1.87
C LYS A 61 16.21 -13.58 2.60
N ALA A 62 16.39 -12.43 1.94
CA ALA A 62 16.97 -11.24 2.54
C ALA A 62 16.05 -10.59 3.57
N PHE A 63 14.72 -10.69 3.39
CA PHE A 63 13.73 -10.03 4.24
C PHE A 63 12.93 -10.96 5.16
N ILE A 64 12.83 -12.25 4.86
CA ILE A 64 12.04 -13.23 5.62
C ILE A 64 12.98 -14.19 6.35
N SER A 65 12.77 -14.30 7.66
CA SER A 65 13.44 -15.27 8.54
C SER A 65 12.95 -16.69 8.30
N GLU A 66 13.81 -17.66 8.60
CA GLU A 66 13.47 -19.09 8.47
C GLU A 66 12.21 -19.44 9.26
N LYS A 67 12.08 -18.88 10.47
CA LYS A 67 10.87 -19.03 11.30
C LYS A 67 9.60 -18.58 10.56
N LEU A 68 9.64 -17.43 9.87
CA LEU A 68 8.50 -16.97 9.10
C LEU A 68 8.26 -17.82 7.84
N PHE A 69 9.30 -18.32 7.17
CA PHE A 69 9.12 -19.26 6.05
C PHE A 69 8.42 -20.54 6.50
N GLN A 70 8.77 -21.07 7.67
CA GLN A 70 8.11 -22.24 8.27
C GLN A 70 6.64 -22.00 8.60
N GLU A 71 6.25 -20.74 8.89
CA GLU A 71 4.87 -20.31 9.07
C GLU A 71 4.13 -20.06 7.73
N GLY A 72 4.76 -20.37 6.59
CA GLY A 72 4.22 -20.13 5.24
C GLY A 72 4.44 -18.70 4.74
N GLY A 73 5.31 -17.93 5.39
CA GLY A 73 5.59 -16.54 5.05
C GLY A 73 6.24 -16.39 3.68
N ARG A 74 5.65 -15.57 2.82
CA ARG A 74 6.15 -15.25 1.47
C ARG A 74 5.97 -13.78 1.16
N LEU A 75 6.75 -13.24 0.21
CA LEU A 75 6.48 -11.94 -0.40
C LEU A 75 5.66 -12.16 -1.67
N ALA A 76 4.38 -11.77 -1.66
CA ALA A 76 3.49 -12.00 -2.79
C ALA A 76 3.98 -11.38 -4.10
N CYS A 77 4.78 -10.30 -4.03
CA CYS A 77 5.37 -9.67 -5.21
C CYS A 77 6.55 -10.42 -5.82
N GLN A 78 7.10 -11.43 -5.13
CA GLN A 78 8.22 -12.27 -5.60
C GLN A 78 7.81 -13.75 -5.76
N THR A 79 6.57 -14.08 -5.40
CA THR A 79 6.07 -15.46 -5.43
C THR A 79 5.26 -15.69 -6.69
N VAL A 80 5.76 -16.58 -7.56
CA VAL A 80 5.14 -16.96 -8.83
C VAL A 80 4.37 -18.25 -8.64
N ILE A 81 3.20 -18.35 -9.26
CA ILE A 81 2.42 -19.59 -9.36
C ILE A 81 3.10 -20.49 -10.40
N THR A 82 3.54 -21.68 -10.00
CA THR A 82 4.29 -22.59 -10.88
C THR A 82 3.54 -23.88 -11.21
N GLY A 83 2.38 -24.10 -10.60
CA GLY A 83 1.58 -25.29 -10.86
C GLY A 83 0.11 -25.04 -10.58
N GLU A 84 -0.72 -25.92 -11.14
CA GLU A 84 -2.15 -25.97 -10.86
C GLU A 84 -2.41 -26.49 -9.44
N GLY A 85 -3.59 -26.17 -8.91
CA GLY A 85 -4.06 -26.70 -7.62
C GLY A 85 -4.68 -25.65 -6.71
N THR A 86 -5.10 -26.07 -5.52
CA THR A 86 -5.68 -25.17 -4.52
C THR A 86 -4.59 -24.38 -3.82
N ILE A 87 -4.57 -23.07 -4.04
CA ILE A 87 -3.70 -22.13 -3.34
C ILE A 87 -4.56 -21.25 -2.45
N LYS A 88 -4.22 -21.19 -1.16
CA LYS A 88 -4.87 -20.31 -0.18
C LYS A 88 -3.82 -19.46 0.50
N VAL A 89 -3.99 -18.15 0.45
CA VAL A 89 -3.06 -17.19 1.06
C VAL A 89 -3.81 -16.17 1.91
N LEU A 90 -3.17 -15.77 3.00
CA LEU A 90 -3.70 -14.80 3.93
C LEU A 90 -2.74 -13.62 4.03
N SER A 91 -3.20 -12.40 3.74
CA SER A 91 -2.38 -11.21 3.91
C SER A 91 -2.05 -10.98 5.38
N ARG A 92 -0.91 -10.34 5.65
CA ARG A 92 -0.52 -9.98 7.02
C ARG A 92 -1.59 -9.15 7.73
N ALA A 93 -2.22 -8.22 7.02
CA ALA A 93 -3.28 -7.37 7.55
C ALA A 93 -4.53 -8.18 7.93
N GLU A 94 -4.96 -9.11 7.07
CA GLU A 94 -6.12 -9.96 7.38
C GLU A 94 -5.83 -10.94 8.52
N ASN A 95 -4.61 -11.51 8.57
CA ASN A 95 -4.20 -12.35 9.69
C ASN A 95 -4.26 -11.58 11.02
N LEU A 96 -3.73 -10.36 11.05
CA LEU A 96 -3.82 -9.49 12.23
C LEU A 96 -5.27 -9.13 12.57
N ARG A 97 -6.09 -8.79 11.56
CA ARG A 97 -7.52 -8.50 11.75
C ARG A 97 -8.25 -9.66 12.44
N ARG A 98 -8.02 -10.90 12.00
CA ARG A 98 -8.62 -12.10 12.61
C ARG A 98 -8.17 -12.30 14.05
N ILE A 99 -6.89 -12.10 14.34
CA ILE A 99 -6.35 -12.19 15.70
C ILE A 99 -7.04 -11.16 16.62
N VAL A 100 -7.15 -9.91 16.17
CA VAL A 100 -7.72 -8.81 16.96
C VAL A 100 -9.22 -9.00 17.17
N ILE A 101 -9.98 -9.27 16.11
CA ILE A 101 -11.45 -9.47 16.21
C ILE A 101 -11.78 -10.73 17.02
N GLY A 102 -10.99 -11.79 16.87
CA GLY A 102 -11.15 -13.01 17.63
C GLY A 102 -10.69 -12.92 19.09
N LEU A 103 -10.23 -11.74 19.55
CA LEU A 103 -9.66 -11.53 20.88
C LEU A 103 -8.59 -12.57 21.26
N ASN A 104 -7.83 -13.03 20.25
CA ASN A 104 -6.82 -14.08 20.42
C ASN A 104 -5.53 -13.48 20.96
N VAL A 105 -5.50 -13.21 22.26
CA VAL A 105 -4.33 -12.62 22.95
C VAL A 105 -3.06 -13.47 22.75
N PRO A 106 -3.07 -14.81 22.93
CA PRO A 106 -1.88 -15.61 22.65
C PRO A 106 -1.39 -15.47 21.21
N GLY A 107 -2.30 -15.50 20.23
CA GLY A 107 -1.98 -15.31 18.82
C GLY A 107 -1.39 -13.94 18.52
N PHE A 108 -1.86 -12.89 19.18
CA PHE A 108 -1.29 -11.54 19.07
C PHE A 108 0.15 -11.48 19.60
N ILE A 109 0.41 -12.10 20.76
CA ILE A 109 1.77 -12.17 21.31
C ILE A 109 2.70 -12.93 20.37
N THR A 110 2.27 -14.08 19.86
CA THR A 110 3.06 -14.85 18.88
C THR A 110 3.34 -14.02 17.62
N TYR A 111 2.33 -13.32 17.09
CA TYR A 111 2.48 -12.43 15.94
C TYR A 111 3.48 -11.30 16.22
N ALA A 112 3.39 -10.63 17.37
CA ALA A 112 4.31 -9.56 17.73
C ALA A 112 5.75 -10.06 17.88
N GLN A 113 5.93 -11.24 18.49
CA GLN A 113 7.24 -11.87 18.65
C GLN A 113 7.86 -12.27 17.30
N THR A 114 7.08 -12.81 16.36
CA THR A 114 7.60 -13.21 15.04
C THR A 114 7.99 -12.00 14.21
N ILE A 115 7.22 -10.92 14.26
CA ILE A 115 7.58 -9.64 13.62
C ILE A 115 8.86 -9.07 14.24
N GLY A 116 8.94 -9.00 15.57
CA GLY A 116 10.13 -8.50 16.27
C GLY A 116 11.39 -9.32 15.94
N TYR A 117 11.26 -10.65 15.96
CA TYR A 117 12.34 -11.55 15.57
C TYR A 117 12.79 -11.32 14.12
N ASN A 118 11.83 -11.18 13.19
CA ASN A 118 12.16 -10.97 11.78
C ASN A 118 12.89 -9.64 11.56
N VAL A 119 12.42 -8.55 12.17
CA VAL A 119 13.08 -7.25 12.08
C VAL A 119 14.52 -7.34 12.61
N LEU A 120 14.71 -7.91 13.80
CA LEU A 120 16.02 -7.97 14.44
C LEU A 120 17.04 -8.79 13.61
N ASN A 121 16.61 -9.87 12.98
CA ASN A 121 17.50 -10.79 12.26
C ASN A 121 17.63 -10.50 10.75
N LYS A 122 16.65 -9.83 10.13
CA LYS A 122 16.63 -9.63 8.67
C LYS A 122 16.74 -8.18 8.23
N LEU A 123 16.51 -7.20 9.10
CA LEU A 123 16.65 -5.79 8.70
C LEU A 123 18.07 -5.45 8.21
N PRO A 124 19.17 -5.87 8.87
CA PRO A 124 20.52 -5.56 8.39
C PRO A 124 20.84 -6.21 7.03
N GLY A 125 20.51 -7.51 6.90
CA GLY A 125 20.72 -8.26 5.65
C GLY A 125 19.87 -7.76 4.49
N GLY A 126 18.61 -7.41 4.76
CA GLY A 126 17.70 -6.80 3.79
C GLY A 126 18.20 -5.45 3.30
N ALA A 127 18.66 -4.57 4.21
CA ALA A 127 19.24 -3.29 3.83
C ALA A 127 20.50 -3.46 2.96
N ALA A 128 21.40 -4.37 3.33
CA ALA A 128 22.61 -4.68 2.56
C ALA A 128 22.27 -5.22 1.16
N ASN A 129 21.27 -6.11 1.05
CA ASN A 129 20.79 -6.64 -0.22
C ASN A 129 20.28 -5.53 -1.16
N VAL A 130 19.49 -4.59 -0.63
CA VAL A 130 19.01 -3.44 -1.43
C VAL A 130 20.18 -2.59 -1.93
N VAL A 131 21.14 -2.27 -1.05
CA VAL A 131 22.32 -1.49 -1.43
C VAL A 131 23.14 -2.19 -2.51
N SER A 132 23.37 -3.50 -2.39
CA SER A 132 24.07 -4.29 -3.42
C SER A 132 23.33 -4.26 -4.76
N ARG A 133 22.00 -4.44 -4.77
CA ARG A 133 21.20 -4.40 -6.00
C ARG A 133 21.20 -3.04 -6.69
N VAL A 134 21.22 -1.95 -5.92
CA VAL A 134 21.37 -0.59 -6.49
C VAL A 134 22.77 -0.43 -7.10
N ARG A 135 23.82 -0.84 -6.38
CA ARG A 135 25.21 -0.75 -6.88
C ARG A 135 25.45 -1.61 -8.13
N GLU A 136 24.82 -2.77 -8.20
CA GLU A 136 24.91 -3.70 -9.34
C GLU A 136 24.00 -3.31 -10.51
N GLY A 137 23.23 -2.22 -10.41
CA GLY A 137 22.28 -1.80 -11.44
C GLY A 137 21.04 -2.69 -11.59
N LYS A 138 20.86 -3.67 -10.71
CA LYS A 138 19.69 -4.58 -10.67
C LYS A 138 18.44 -3.92 -10.07
N LEU A 139 18.60 -2.76 -9.43
CA LEU A 139 17.50 -1.94 -8.93
C LEU A 139 17.73 -0.49 -9.34
N ASN A 140 16.92 -0.01 -10.29
CA ASN A 140 16.94 1.38 -10.74
C ASN A 140 15.95 2.23 -9.92
N PRO A 141 16.40 3.33 -9.29
CA PRO A 141 15.51 4.25 -8.57
C PRO A 141 14.41 4.88 -9.44
N ALA A 142 14.69 5.21 -10.70
CA ALA A 142 13.70 5.83 -11.59
C ALA A 142 12.55 4.87 -11.92
N ASP A 143 12.87 3.64 -12.29
CA ASP A 143 11.85 2.59 -12.54
C ASP A 143 11.04 2.28 -11.27
N SER A 144 11.69 2.38 -10.11
CA SER A 144 11.04 2.17 -8.82
C SER A 144 9.95 3.21 -8.54
N ILE A 145 10.12 4.46 -8.96
CA ILE A 145 9.11 5.52 -8.81
C ILE A 145 7.84 5.16 -9.60
N GLY A 146 7.98 4.71 -10.85
CA GLY A 146 6.83 4.28 -11.66
C GLY A 146 6.05 3.13 -11.02
N LYS A 147 6.76 2.12 -10.51
CA LYS A 147 6.14 0.98 -9.81
C LYS A 147 5.43 1.38 -8.52
N ILE A 148 5.98 2.34 -7.77
CA ILE A 148 5.32 2.91 -6.59
C ILE A 148 4.04 3.65 -6.99
N GLY A 149 4.09 4.43 -8.07
CA GLY A 149 2.91 5.11 -8.64
C GLY A 149 1.76 4.13 -8.95
N ASN A 150 2.06 3.02 -9.63
CA ASN A 150 1.07 1.98 -9.91
C ASN A 150 0.45 1.38 -8.64
N SER A 151 1.23 1.28 -7.56
CA SER A 151 0.73 0.76 -6.29
C SER A 151 -0.21 1.72 -5.57
N ILE A 152 0.05 3.03 -5.68
CA ILE A 152 -0.87 4.07 -5.18
C ILE A 152 -2.20 3.99 -5.94
N ALA A 153 -2.15 3.88 -7.27
CA ALA A 153 -3.35 3.72 -8.09
C ALA A 153 -4.15 2.46 -7.71
N TYR A 154 -3.46 1.34 -7.49
CA TYR A 154 -4.10 0.12 -6.98
C TYR A 154 -4.75 0.33 -5.61
N GLY A 155 -4.03 0.94 -4.67
CA GLY A 155 -4.54 1.24 -3.34
C GLY A 155 -5.80 2.10 -3.38
N ALA A 156 -5.84 3.11 -4.25
CA ALA A 156 -7.02 3.95 -4.46
C ALA A 156 -8.20 3.13 -5.01
N ARG A 157 -7.98 2.29 -6.03
CA ARG A 157 -9.03 1.41 -6.58
C ARG A 157 -9.56 0.44 -5.53
N LEU A 158 -8.68 -0.17 -4.76
CA LEU A 158 -9.05 -1.09 -3.68
C LEU A 158 -9.87 -0.38 -2.60
N ALA A 159 -9.49 0.85 -2.23
CA ALA A 159 -10.23 1.64 -1.25
C ALA A 159 -11.65 1.98 -1.75
N VAL A 160 -11.79 2.40 -3.01
CA VAL A 160 -13.09 2.64 -3.63
C VAL A 160 -13.95 1.38 -3.66
N HIS A 161 -13.39 0.25 -4.09
CA HIS A 161 -14.08 -1.03 -4.12
C HIS A 161 -14.54 -1.47 -2.72
N THR A 162 -13.63 -1.43 -1.75
CA THR A 162 -13.92 -1.78 -0.35
C THR A 162 -15.00 -0.86 0.22
N ALA A 163 -14.95 0.45 -0.08
CA ALA A 163 -15.98 1.40 0.31
C ALA A 163 -17.33 1.05 -0.32
N SER A 164 -17.39 0.75 -1.62
CA SER A 164 -18.65 0.37 -2.27
C SER A 164 -19.26 -0.92 -1.73
N GLU A 165 -18.44 -1.87 -1.28
CA GLU A 165 -18.92 -3.15 -0.74
C GLU A 165 -19.30 -3.08 0.74
N ASN A 166 -18.57 -2.29 1.54
CA ASN A 166 -18.69 -2.31 3.01
C ASN A 166 -19.38 -1.07 3.59
N LEU A 167 -19.55 -0.01 2.80
CA LEU A 167 -20.23 1.20 3.23
C LEU A 167 -21.58 1.31 2.50
N PRO A 168 -22.72 1.25 3.21
CA PRO A 168 -24.01 1.65 2.64
C PRO A 168 -24.11 3.16 2.31
N ILE A 169 -22.99 3.89 2.36
CA ILE A 169 -22.88 5.37 2.34
C ILE A 169 -23.13 5.99 0.95
N LEU A 170 -23.40 5.20 -0.10
CA LEU A 170 -23.84 5.79 -1.38
C LEU A 170 -25.22 6.48 -1.30
N GLN A 171 -25.85 6.52 -0.12
CA GLN A 171 -27.02 7.36 0.19
C GLN A 171 -26.68 8.73 0.80
N LEU A 172 -25.41 9.09 0.98
CA LEU A 172 -25.05 10.43 1.45
C LEU A 172 -25.17 11.45 0.28
N PRO A 173 -25.73 12.65 0.52
CA PRO A 173 -25.86 13.66 -0.52
C PRO A 173 -24.50 13.98 -1.16
N LEU A 174 -24.49 14.14 -2.48
CA LEU A 174 -23.29 14.46 -3.28
C LEU A 174 -22.51 15.67 -2.72
N SER A 175 -23.22 16.61 -2.07
CA SER A 175 -22.67 17.78 -1.40
C SER A 175 -21.74 17.46 -0.22
N VAL A 176 -22.04 16.41 0.54
CA VAL A 176 -21.21 15.98 1.69
C VAL A 176 -19.95 15.29 1.18
N ILE A 177 -20.07 14.48 0.13
CA ILE A 177 -18.93 13.84 -0.53
C ILE A 177 -18.02 14.90 -1.16
N SER A 178 -18.58 15.87 -1.89
CA SER A 178 -17.79 16.96 -2.48
C SER A 178 -17.13 17.85 -1.42
N GLY A 179 -17.82 18.10 -0.30
CA GLY A 179 -17.27 18.87 0.82
C GLY A 179 -16.11 18.16 1.50
N ALA A 180 -16.23 16.86 1.77
CA ALA A 180 -15.17 16.04 2.34
C ALA A 180 -13.96 15.92 1.40
N ALA A 181 -14.20 15.68 0.10
CA ALA A 181 -13.14 15.64 -0.90
C ALA A 181 -12.40 16.97 -1.00
N LYS A 182 -13.12 18.10 -1.00
CA LYS A 182 -12.51 19.44 -0.97
C LYS A 182 -11.68 19.67 0.29
N GLY A 183 -12.19 19.29 1.47
CA GLY A 183 -11.45 19.43 2.73
C GLY A 183 -10.15 18.61 2.76
N VAL A 184 -10.16 17.39 2.22
CA VAL A 184 -8.94 16.57 2.07
C VAL A 184 -7.97 17.20 1.08
N PHE A 185 -8.46 17.74 -0.04
CA PHE A 185 -7.65 18.42 -1.05
C PHE A 185 -6.99 19.69 -0.49
N ASP A 186 -7.74 20.52 0.24
CA ASP A 186 -7.23 21.73 0.90
C ASP A 186 -6.20 21.38 2.00
N THR A 187 -6.43 20.31 2.76
CA THR A 187 -5.47 19.80 3.75
C THR A 187 -4.16 19.35 3.09
N ALA A 188 -4.25 18.60 1.99
CA ALA A 188 -3.08 18.17 1.22
C ALA A 188 -2.31 19.38 0.68
N SER A 189 -3.01 20.40 0.20
CA SER A 189 -2.40 21.66 -0.22
C SER A 189 -1.69 22.39 0.92
N GLY A 190 -2.28 22.42 2.13
CA GLY A 190 -1.65 22.97 3.33
C GLY A 190 -0.33 22.27 3.70
N ILE A 191 -0.27 20.95 3.53
CA ILE A 191 0.97 20.17 3.71
C ILE A 191 2.01 20.57 2.66
N VAL A 192 1.63 20.64 1.38
CA VAL A 192 2.52 21.08 0.30
C VAL A 192 3.06 22.49 0.56
N CYS A 193 2.19 23.40 1.00
CA CYS A 193 2.54 24.76 1.41
C CYS A 193 3.55 24.74 2.57
N THR A 194 3.30 23.97 3.62
CA THR A 194 4.20 23.90 4.78
C THR A 194 5.57 23.33 4.42
N VAL A 195 5.61 22.24 3.66
CA VAL A 195 6.86 21.57 3.25
C VAL A 195 7.67 22.43 2.28
N SER A 196 7.00 23.22 1.44
CA SER A 196 7.65 24.15 0.51
C SER A 196 8.01 25.52 1.12
N GLY A 197 7.83 25.71 2.43
CA GLY A 197 8.09 27.00 3.08
C GLY A 197 7.15 28.13 2.64
N GLY A 198 5.92 27.79 2.28
CA GLY A 198 4.87 28.73 1.87
C GLY A 198 4.75 28.96 0.36
N GLN A 199 5.57 28.29 -0.46
CA GLN A 199 5.73 28.64 -1.88
C GLN A 199 4.80 27.89 -2.84
N LEU A 200 4.35 26.68 -2.48
CA LEU A 200 3.58 25.81 -3.37
C LEU A 200 2.20 25.48 -2.81
N HIS A 201 1.21 25.47 -3.69
CA HIS A 201 -0.16 25.04 -3.40
C HIS A 201 -0.65 24.12 -4.52
N LEU A 202 -1.61 23.26 -4.20
CA LEU A 202 -2.33 22.53 -5.23
C LEU A 202 -3.25 23.50 -6.00
N PRO A 203 -3.34 23.43 -7.34
CA PRO A 203 -4.18 24.33 -8.13
C PRO A 203 -5.63 24.33 -7.67
N GLY A 204 -6.20 25.52 -7.42
CA GLY A 204 -7.60 25.68 -7.01
C GLY A 204 -7.92 25.34 -5.54
N SER A 205 -6.89 25.11 -4.72
CA SER A 205 -7.05 24.90 -3.26
C SER A 205 -7.01 26.22 -2.47
N THR A 206 -7.52 26.16 -1.25
CA THR A 206 -7.37 27.22 -0.23
C THR A 206 -6.51 26.73 0.93
N CYS A 207 -5.67 27.60 1.49
CA CYS A 207 -4.79 27.27 2.61
C CYS A 207 -5.05 28.22 3.78
N SER A 208 -5.35 27.67 4.96
CA SER A 208 -5.66 28.42 6.18
C SER A 208 -4.46 29.21 6.71
N SER A 209 -3.24 28.89 6.28
CA SER A 209 -2.02 29.65 6.63
C SER A 209 -1.91 31.00 5.91
N HIS A 210 -2.73 31.26 4.88
CA HIS A 210 -2.67 32.47 4.06
C HIS A 210 -4.02 33.22 3.99
N GLU A 211 -4.99 32.86 4.82
CA GLU A 211 -6.36 33.39 4.78
C GLU A 211 -6.50 34.86 5.26
N THR A 212 -5.40 35.53 5.63
CA THR A 212 -5.40 36.92 6.12
C THR A 212 -4.69 37.92 5.21
N GLN A 213 -4.88 37.86 3.89
CA GLN A 213 -4.70 39.02 3.02
C GLN A 213 -5.78 39.08 1.93
N HIS A 214 -7.04 39.23 2.35
CA HIS A 214 -7.99 39.95 1.50
C HIS A 214 -7.50 41.40 1.41
N THR A 215 -6.87 41.72 0.29
CA THR A 215 -6.62 43.09 -0.15
C THR A 215 -7.93 43.88 -0.02
N LYS A 216 -7.89 44.96 0.76
CA LYS A 216 -8.99 45.93 0.83
C LYS A 216 -9.35 46.36 -0.61
N PRO A 217 -10.63 46.51 -0.96
CA PRO A 217 -11.00 47.00 -2.28
C PRO A 217 -10.36 48.37 -2.49
N VAL A 218 -9.65 48.51 -3.61
CA VAL A 218 -9.03 49.76 -4.06
C VAL A 218 -10.12 50.83 -4.11
N GLU A 219 -10.04 51.85 -3.27
CA GLU A 219 -10.87 53.05 -3.39
C GLU A 219 -10.52 53.74 -4.72
N SER A 220 -11.51 53.80 -5.61
CA SER A 220 -11.40 54.54 -6.87
C SER A 220 -11.40 56.03 -6.58
N ILE A 221 -10.24 56.68 -6.76
CA ILE A 221 -10.12 58.14 -6.69
C ILE A 221 -10.61 58.72 -8.02
N THR A 222 -11.73 59.44 -7.99
CA THR A 222 -12.24 60.20 -9.14
C THR A 222 -11.46 61.52 -9.25
N ILE A 223 -10.54 61.63 -10.21
CA ILE A 223 -9.89 62.90 -10.56
C ILE A 223 -10.82 63.68 -11.47
N THR A 224 -11.30 64.84 -11.02
CA THR A 224 -12.03 65.78 -11.87
C THR A 224 -11.07 66.86 -12.34
N VAL A 225 -10.82 66.94 -13.64
CA VAL A 225 -10.01 68.01 -14.25
C VAL A 225 -10.91 69.22 -14.48
N LYS A 226 -10.43 70.40 -14.06
CA LYS A 226 -11.10 71.68 -14.19
C LYS A 226 -10.66 72.42 -15.44
#